data_AF-L7MCF8-F1
#
_entry.id   AF-L7MCF8-F1
#
_cell.length_a   1.000
_cell.length_b   1.000
_cell.length_c   1.000
_cell.angle_alpha   90.00
_cell.angle_beta   90.00
_cell.angle_gamma   90.00
#
_symmetry.space_group_name_H-M   'P 1'
#
loop_
_entity.id
_entity.type
_entity.pdbx_description
1 polymer ?
#
loop_
_entity_poly.entity_id
_entity_poly.type
_entity_poly.pdbx_seq_one_letter_code
_entity_poly.pdbx_strand_id
1 'polypeptide(L)'
;MKYALLRIVVLELFLVTLLRRTNCADLKFENGKCFWNSEEMRHGSMMYERPGCTATYCDAHEHMLHHYGCPLPQVYDGEDGVNDDEWPHCCR
;
A
#
# COMPACT_ATOMS: atom_id res chain seq x y z
N MET A 1 -34.84 31.33 15.67
CA MET A 1 -33.99 30.31 16.33
C MET A 1 -33.95 28.97 15.60
N LYS A 2 -35.07 28.44 15.07
CA LYS A 2 -35.11 27.14 14.35
C LYS A 2 -34.11 27.00 13.18
N TYR A 3 -33.88 28.08 12.43
CA TYR A 3 -32.96 28.07 11.27
C TYR A 3 -31.46 28.10 11.64
N ALA A 4 -31.11 28.50 12.86
CA ALA A 4 -29.72 28.55 13.30
C ALA A 4 -29.18 27.14 13.59
N LEU A 5 -30.02 26.29 14.19
CA LEU A 5 -29.70 24.88 14.45
C LEU A 5 -29.48 24.10 13.14
N LEU A 6 -30.28 24.38 12.10
CA LEU A 6 -30.16 23.71 10.80
C LEU A 6 -28.82 24.01 10.11
N ARG A 7 -28.30 25.24 10.23
CA ARG A 7 -27.02 25.65 9.63
C ARG A 7 -25.83 24.96 10.28
N ILE A 8 -25.87 24.78 11.61
CA ILE A 8 -24.81 24.10 12.36
C ILE A 8 -24.74 22.63 11.93
N VAL A 9 -25.89 21.95 11.83
CA VAL A 9 -25.94 20.54 11.41
C VAL A 9 -25.40 20.34 9.98
N VAL A 10 -25.71 21.26 9.05
CA VAL A 10 -25.19 21.18 7.68
C VAL A 10 -23.68 21.42 7.64
N LEU A 11 -23.16 22.36 8.43
CA LEU A 11 -21.72 22.65 8.50
C LEU A 11 -20.94 21.46 9.06
N GLU A 12 -21.44 20.83 10.11
CA GLU A 12 -20.89 19.62 10.72
C GLU A 12 -20.84 18.45 9.72
N LEU A 13 -21.94 18.21 9.00
CA LEU A 13 -22.00 17.17 7.95
C LEU A 13 -21.01 17.43 6.80
N PHE A 14 -20.79 18.69 6.44
CA PHE A 14 -19.84 19.07 5.38
C PHE A 14 -18.37 18.85 5.83
N LEU A 15 -18.06 19.15 7.09
CA LEU A 15 -16.73 18.88 7.67
C LEU A 15 -16.43 17.38 7.77
N VAL A 16 -17.41 16.57 8.20
CA VAL A 16 -17.24 15.11 8.33
C VAL A 16 -17.04 14.42 6.97
N THR A 17 -17.68 14.91 5.91
CA THR A 17 -17.53 14.35 4.56
C THR A 17 -16.20 14.71 3.90
N LEU A 18 -15.64 15.88 4.19
CA LEU A 18 -14.29 16.27 3.72
C LEU A 18 -13.19 15.42 4.36
N LEU A 19 -13.33 15.06 5.63
CA LEU A 19 -12.37 14.21 6.36
C LEU A 19 -12.41 12.73 5.93
N ARG A 20 -13.48 12.27 5.28
CA ARG A 20 -13.61 10.87 4.82
C ARG A 20 -12.87 10.55 3.52
N ARG A 21 -12.27 11.52 2.83
CA ARG A 21 -11.62 11.31 1.52
C ARG A 21 -10.19 10.77 1.58
N THR A 22 -9.60 10.57 2.75
CA THR A 22 -8.15 10.43 2.89
C THR A 22 -7.69 9.05 3.28
N ASN A 23 -8.08 7.96 2.59
CA ASN A 23 -7.42 6.64 2.75
C ASN A 23 -7.75 5.65 1.61
N CYS A 24 -7.86 6.09 0.37
CA CYS A 24 -7.59 5.17 -0.74
C CYS A 24 -6.08 5.21 -0.93
N ALA A 25 -5.40 4.07 -0.70
CA ALA A 25 -4.00 3.92 -1.06
C ALA A 25 -3.89 4.13 -2.58
N ASP A 26 -3.55 5.35 -3.00
CA ASP A 26 -3.41 5.68 -4.41
C ASP A 26 -2.12 5.04 -4.91
N LEU A 27 -2.25 3.86 -5.52
CA LEU A 27 -1.17 3.28 -6.32
C LEU A 27 -0.92 4.18 -7.52
N LYS A 28 0.27 4.76 -7.62
CA LYS A 28 0.68 5.59 -8.76
C LYS A 28 1.97 5.08 -9.37
N PHE A 29 2.12 5.30 -10.66
CA PHE A 29 3.32 4.96 -11.41
C PHE A 29 3.85 6.20 -12.14
N GLU A 30 5.02 6.68 -11.75
CA GLU A 30 5.62 7.87 -12.34
C GLU A 30 7.13 7.69 -12.46
N ASN A 31 7.71 8.05 -13.62
CA ASN A 31 9.17 8.02 -13.85
C ASN A 31 9.86 6.68 -13.52
N GLY A 32 9.23 5.55 -13.82
CA GLY A 32 9.78 4.22 -13.51
C GLY A 32 9.77 3.86 -12.02
N LYS A 33 8.88 4.49 -11.25
CA LYS A 33 8.70 4.23 -9.82
C LYS A 33 7.25 3.90 -9.51
N CYS A 34 7.04 3.08 -8.48
CA CYS A 34 5.73 2.83 -7.88
C CYS A 34 5.60 3.65 -6.59
N PHE A 35 4.45 4.27 -6.39
CA PHE A 35 4.09 4.96 -5.16
C PHE A 35 2.92 4.21 -4.54
N TRP A 36 3.15 3.58 -3.39
CA TRP A 36 2.16 2.79 -2.69
C TRP A 36 2.27 3.04 -1.18
N ASN A 37 1.15 3.28 -0.50
CA ASN A 37 1.12 3.63 0.93
C ASN A 37 2.02 4.81 1.33
N SER A 38 2.20 5.80 0.45
CA SER A 38 3.13 6.94 0.62
C SER A 38 4.61 6.57 0.56
N GLU A 39 4.95 5.33 0.21
CA GLU A 39 6.32 4.87 0.01
C GLU A 39 6.67 4.86 -1.49
N GLU A 40 7.91 5.24 -1.78
CA GLU A 40 8.47 5.22 -3.13
C GLU A 40 9.27 3.93 -3.33
N MET A 41 8.94 3.19 -4.37
CA MET A 41 9.64 1.98 -4.78
C MET A 41 10.18 2.16 -6.20
N ARG A 42 11.43 1.77 -6.43
CA ARG A 42 12.01 1.77 -7.78
C ARG A 42 11.51 0.55 -8.56
N HIS A 43 11.39 0.67 -9.88
CA HIS A 43 11.19 -0.51 -10.73
C HIS A 43 12.23 -1.60 -10.41
N GLY A 44 11.76 -2.84 -10.27
CA GLY A 44 12.59 -3.99 -9.95
C GLY A 44 12.97 -4.11 -8.47
N SER A 45 12.55 -3.17 -7.61
CA SER A 45 12.82 -3.25 -6.17
C SER A 45 11.71 -3.99 -5.43
N MET A 46 12.11 -4.62 -4.33
CA MET A 46 11.23 -5.31 -3.40
C MET A 46 11.26 -4.58 -2.05
N MET A 47 10.10 -4.49 -1.41
CA MET A 47 9.92 -3.94 -0.07
C MET A 47 9.35 -5.02 0.83
N TYR A 48 9.94 -5.19 2.00
CA TYR A 48 9.56 -6.22 2.95
C TYR A 48 8.76 -5.59 4.08
N GLU A 49 7.54 -6.10 4.30
CA GLU A 49 6.63 -5.56 5.30
C GLU A 49 6.70 -6.37 6.59
N ARG A 50 6.86 -5.66 7.72
CA ARG A 50 6.81 -6.23 9.06
C ARG A 50 5.74 -5.53 9.90
N PRO A 51 4.94 -6.25 10.70
CA PRO A 51 4.84 -7.72 10.81
C PRO A 51 3.99 -8.30 9.67
N GLY A 52 4.38 -9.44 9.10
CA GLY A 52 3.55 -10.08 8.07
C GLY A 52 4.23 -11.16 7.23
N CYS A 53 5.57 -11.17 7.16
CA CYS A 53 6.28 -12.03 6.22
C CYS A 53 5.72 -11.88 4.79
N THR A 54 5.52 -10.62 4.38
CA THR A 54 5.05 -10.25 3.07
C THR A 54 6.10 -9.40 2.37
N ALA A 55 6.11 -9.49 1.05
CA ALA A 55 6.95 -8.67 0.21
C ALA A 55 6.10 -8.05 -0.89
N THR A 56 6.46 -6.82 -1.24
CA THR A 56 5.84 -6.07 -2.31
C THR A 56 6.90 -5.79 -3.36
N TYR A 57 6.63 -6.09 -4.62
CA TYR A 57 7.53 -5.86 -5.75
C TYR A 57 6.94 -4.86 -6.72
N CYS A 58 7.77 -3.87 -7.11
CA CYS A 58 7.37 -2.81 -8.02
C CYS A 58 7.75 -3.13 -9.47
N ASP A 59 6.74 -3.39 -10.30
CA ASP A 59 6.89 -3.43 -11.76
C ASP A 59 6.30 -2.16 -12.40
N ALA A 60 7.10 -1.09 -12.40
CA ALA A 60 6.68 0.17 -13.02
C ALA A 60 6.57 0.11 -14.55
N HIS A 61 7.14 -0.90 -15.23
CA HIS A 61 7.02 -1.02 -16.69
C HIS A 61 5.64 -1.57 -17.08
N GLU A 62 5.17 -2.57 -16.35
CA GLU A 62 3.85 -3.16 -16.55
C GLU A 62 2.75 -2.41 -15.76
N HIS A 63 3.11 -1.35 -15.02
CA HIS A 63 2.23 -0.65 -14.10
C HIS A 63 1.55 -1.60 -13.11
N MET A 64 2.33 -2.53 -12.55
CA MET A 64 1.86 -3.52 -11.59
C MET A 64 2.65 -3.47 -10.29
N LEU A 65 1.96 -3.80 -9.21
CA LEU A 65 2.54 -4.01 -7.90
C LEU A 65 2.21 -5.44 -7.49
N HIS A 66 3.22 -6.26 -7.26
CA HIS A 66 3.04 -7.67 -6.92
C HIS A 66 3.18 -7.83 -5.41
N HIS A 67 2.15 -8.39 -4.78
CA HIS A 67 2.19 -8.73 -3.36
C HIS A 67 2.43 -10.22 -3.20
N TYR A 68 3.46 -10.55 -2.45
CA TYR A 68 3.85 -11.90 -2.09
C TYR A 68 3.69 -12.10 -0.59
N GLY A 69 3.39 -13.33 -0.23
CA GLY A 69 3.29 -13.76 1.16
C GLY A 69 3.48 -15.27 1.26
N CYS A 70 3.22 -15.82 2.43
CA CYS A 70 3.24 -17.27 2.65
C CYS A 70 1.84 -17.88 2.37
N PRO A 71 1.77 -19.15 1.91
CA PRO A 71 2.88 -20.05 1.56
C PRO A 71 3.56 -19.65 0.24
N LEU A 72 4.83 -20.03 0.07
CA LEU A 72 5.57 -19.76 -1.15
C LEU A 72 4.90 -20.43 -2.36
N PRO A 73 4.82 -19.74 -3.52
CA PRO A 73 4.34 -20.38 -4.73
C PRO A 73 5.27 -21.51 -5.12
N GLN A 74 4.72 -22.57 -5.71
CA GLN A 74 5.47 -23.80 -6.04
C GLN A 74 6.68 -23.58 -6.97
N VAL A 75 6.72 -22.44 -7.68
CA VAL A 75 7.74 -22.09 -8.68
C VAL A 75 8.59 -20.91 -8.22
N TYR A 76 8.69 -20.65 -6.92
CA TYR A 76 9.60 -19.64 -6.42
C TYR A 76 11.04 -20.18 -6.41
N ASP A 77 11.87 -19.69 -7.33
CA ASP A 77 13.29 -20.01 -7.49
C ASP A 77 14.23 -18.90 -6.97
N GLY A 78 13.66 -17.82 -6.43
CA GLY A 78 14.39 -16.64 -6.00
C GLY A 78 15.21 -16.85 -4.73
N GLU A 79 16.41 -16.26 -4.70
CA GLU A 79 17.21 -16.05 -3.47
C GLU A 79 16.93 -14.67 -2.84
N ASP A 80 15.91 -13.95 -3.31
CA ASP A 80 15.59 -12.60 -2.82
C ASP A 80 15.25 -12.66 -1.33
N GLY A 81 15.68 -11.65 -0.55
CA GLY A 81 15.60 -11.64 0.91
C GLY A 81 16.99 -11.73 1.54
N VAL A 82 17.44 -10.65 2.16
CA VAL A 82 18.80 -10.56 2.74
C VAL A 82 18.84 -11.17 4.15
N ASN A 83 17.69 -11.21 4.83
CA ASN A 83 17.58 -11.61 6.23
C ASN A 83 16.59 -12.77 6.43
N ASP A 84 16.85 -13.61 7.43
CA ASP A 84 15.99 -14.75 7.82
C ASP A 84 14.56 -14.35 8.22
N ASP A 85 14.37 -13.08 8.59
CA ASP A 85 13.07 -12.51 9.00
C ASP A 85 12.28 -11.89 7.84
N GLU A 86 12.83 -11.91 6.62
CA GLU A 86 12.21 -11.34 5.43
C GLU A 86 11.60 -12.44 4.58
N TRP A 87 10.54 -12.10 3.84
CA TRP A 87 10.01 -13.02 2.84
C TRP A 87 11.12 -13.25 1.79
N PRO A 88 11.39 -14.48 1.37
CA PRO A 88 10.67 -15.73 1.59
C PRO A 88 11.12 -16.50 2.85
N HIS A 89 12.26 -16.15 3.46
CA HIS A 89 12.91 -16.90 4.54
C HIS A 89 12.07 -17.03 5.82
N CYS A 90 11.23 -16.04 6.09
CA CYS A 90 10.28 -16.09 7.21
C CYS A 90 9.06 -16.98 6.95
N CYS A 91 8.86 -17.51 5.74
CA CYS A 91 7.82 -18.49 5.42
C CYS A 91 8.28 -19.90 5.85
N ARG A 92 8.06 -20.23 7.12
CA ARG A 92 8.37 -21.55 7.71
C ARG A 92 7.13 -22.42 7.88
#